data_AF-A0A0F7C1P3-F1
#
_entry.id   AF-A0A0F7C1P3-F1
#
_cell.length_a   1.000
_cell.length_b   1.000
_cell.length_c   1.000
_cell.angle_alpha   90.00
_cell.angle_beta   90.00
_cell.angle_gamma   90.00
#
_symmetry.space_group_name_H-M   'P 1'
#
loop_
_entity.id
_entity.type
_entity.pdbx_description
1 polymer ?
#
loop_
_entity_poly.entity_id
_entity_poly.type
_entity_poly.pdbx_seq_one_letter_code
_entity_poly.pdbx_strand_id
1 'polypeptide(L)' 'MSRNRKAYFPYIGPCDPCPPQRVVTYETPPQLYLGFQPPNLPQFDPYKALCLGTLWPALYAPYENPYKGGK' A
#
# COMPACT_ATOMS: atom_id res chain seq x y z
N MET A 1 9.81 3.21 4.79
CA MET A 1 8.74 2.21 4.93
C MET A 1 7.41 2.93 4.79
N SER A 2 6.66 2.64 3.73
CA SER A 2 5.28 3.12 3.55
C SER A 2 4.44 2.91 4.82
N ARG A 3 3.74 3.96 5.28
CA ARG A 3 2.87 3.93 6.48
C ARG A 3 1.77 2.87 6.40
N ASN A 4 1.47 2.43 5.19
CA ASN A 4 0.37 1.54 4.85
C ASN A 4 0.82 0.09 4.60
N ARG A 5 2.10 -0.24 4.81
CA ARG A 5 2.60 -1.60 4.61
C ARG A 5 2.45 -2.42 5.89
N LYS A 6 1.76 -3.55 5.77
CA LYS A 6 1.60 -4.53 6.86
C LYS A 6 2.36 -5.80 6.53
N ALA A 7 2.72 -6.54 7.58
CA ALA A 7 3.39 -7.83 7.47
C ALA A 7 2.58 -8.88 8.23
N TYR A 8 2.56 -10.09 7.71
CA TYR A 8 2.04 -11.27 8.40
C TYR A 8 2.95 -12.46 8.19
N PHE A 9 2.83 -13.44 9.09
CA PHE A 9 3.61 -14.66 9.08
C PHE A 9 2.67 -15.78 8.63
N PRO A 10 2.75 -16.24 7.36
CA PRO A 10 1.93 -17.35 6.92
C PRO A 10 2.34 -18.63 7.64
N TYR A 11 1.38 -19.54 7.79
CA TYR A 11 1.69 -20.91 8.19
C TYR A 11 2.49 -21.60 7.09
N ILE A 12 3.57 -22.29 7.48
CA ILE A 12 4.45 -23.03 6.57
C ILE A 12 4.08 -24.51 6.67
N GLY A 13 3.53 -25.06 5.59
CA GLY A 13 3.11 -26.46 5.52
C GLY A 13 4.29 -27.42 5.26
N PRO A 14 4.22 -28.67 5.74
CA PRO A 14 5.25 -29.67 5.48
C PRO A 14 5.31 -30.13 4.01
N CYS A 15 4.23 -29.94 3.25
CA CYS A 15 4.11 -30.34 1.84
C CYS A 15 4.01 -29.14 0.89
N ASP A 16 4.41 -27.94 1.32
CA ASP A 16 4.36 -26.76 0.46
C ASP A 16 5.37 -26.90 -0.69
N PRO A 17 4.95 -26.70 -1.97
CA PRO A 17 5.82 -26.95 -3.13
C PRO A 17 6.91 -25.89 -3.33
N CYS A 18 6.89 -24.80 -2.56
CA CYS A 18 7.76 -23.63 -2.70
C CYS A 18 8.56 -23.40 -1.41
N PRO A 19 9.79 -22.84 -1.47
CA PRO A 19 10.52 -22.42 -0.28
C PRO A 19 9.69 -21.50 0.63
N PRO A 20 9.81 -21.65 1.96
CA PRO A 20 8.93 -20.97 2.89
C PRO A 20 9.15 -19.46 2.91
N GLN A 21 8.09 -18.71 2.60
CA GLN A 21 8.08 -17.25 2.75
C GLN A 21 7.70 -16.87 4.18
N ARG A 22 8.71 -16.67 5.04
CA ARG A 22 8.51 -16.42 6.48
C ARG A 22 7.74 -15.14 6.78
N VAL A 23 7.89 -14.12 5.94
CA VAL A 23 7.22 -12.82 6.08
C VAL A 23 6.64 -12.44 4.74
N VAL A 24 5.33 -12.18 4.72
CA VAL A 24 4.64 -11.65 3.55
C VAL A 24 4.18 -10.25 3.89
N THR A 25 4.49 -9.30 3.01
CA THR A 25 4.05 -7.90 3.15
C THR A 25 2.95 -7.59 2.15
N TYR A 26 1.95 -6.82 2.58
CA TYR A 26 0.90 -6.29 1.72
C TYR A 26 0.64 -4.82 2.04
N GLU A 27 0.08 -4.08 1.09
CA GLU A 27 -0.27 -2.67 1.28
C GLU A 27 -1.76 -2.52 1.60
N THR A 28 -2.07 -1.72 2.61
CA THR A 28 -3.43 -1.31 2.97
C THR A 28 -3.64 0.15 2.59
N PRO A 29 -4.18 0.44 1.40
CA PRO A 29 -4.28 1.81 0.91
C PRO A 29 -5.11 2.70 1.84
N PRO A 30 -4.84 4.03 1.89
CA PRO A 30 -5.50 4.97 2.81
C PRO A 30 -7.03 4.94 2.71
N GLN A 31 -7.57 4.66 1.53
CA GLN A 31 -9.00 4.57 1.29
C GLN A 31 -9.71 3.55 2.19
N LEU A 32 -9.05 2.47 2.61
CA LEU A 32 -9.65 1.47 3.51
C LEU A 32 -9.88 2.02 4.93
N TYR A 33 -9.20 3.10 5.29
CA TYR A 33 -9.31 3.76 6.59
C TYR A 33 -10.14 5.04 6.53
N LEU A 34 -10.53 5.47 5.33
CA LEU A 34 -11.37 6.64 5.11
C LEU A 34 -12.81 6.18 4.86
N GLY A 35 -13.65 6.20 5.90
CA GLY A 35 -15.04 5.72 5.79
C GLY A 35 -15.89 6.51 4.80
N PHE A 36 -15.77 7.83 4.80
CA PHE A 36 -16.38 8.71 3.80
C PHE A 36 -15.44 9.86 3.45
N GLN A 37 -15.59 10.45 2.26
CA GLN A 37 -14.84 11.64 1.87
C GLN A 37 -15.53 12.89 2.46
N PRO A 38 -14.95 13.57 3.46
CA PRO A 38 -15.54 14.78 3.99
C PRO A 38 -15.59 15.90 2.94
N PRO A 39 -16.56 16.82 3.05
CA PRO A 39 -16.64 17.96 2.15
C PRO A 39 -15.38 18.82 2.26
N ASN A 40 -15.00 19.43 1.14
CA ASN A 40 -13.83 20.32 1.05
C ASN A 40 -12.50 19.64 1.42
N LEU A 41 -12.37 18.33 1.19
CA LEU A 41 -11.09 17.65 1.32
C LEU A 41 -10.05 18.37 0.44
N PRO A 42 -8.82 18.61 0.94
CA PRO A 42 -7.75 19.17 0.12
C PRO A 42 -7.56 18.36 -1.16
N GLN A 43 -7.32 19.05 -2.27
CA GLN A 43 -7.11 18.44 -3.59
C GLN A 43 -5.76 18.89 -4.15
N PHE A 44 -5.15 18.05 -4.97
CA PHE A 44 -4.04 18.46 -5.81
C PHE A 44 -4.54 19.36 -6.94
N ASP A 45 -3.63 20.15 -7.51
CA ASP A 45 -3.86 20.78 -8.80
C ASP A 45 -4.17 19.72 -9.87
N PRO A 46 -5.07 19.98 -10.84
CA PRO A 46 -5.50 18.99 -11.82
C PRO A 46 -4.34 18.29 -12.56
N TYR A 47 -3.29 19.02 -12.95
CA TYR A 47 -2.16 18.43 -13.66
C TYR A 47 -1.43 17.41 -12.77
N LYS A 48 -1.19 17.79 -11.51
CA LYS A 48 -0.53 16.93 -10.53
C LYS A 48 -1.41 15.72 -10.17
N ALA A 49 -2.71 15.91 -10.04
CA ALA A 49 -3.65 14.83 -9.75
C ALA A 49 -3.60 13.74 -10.82
N LEU A 50 -3.55 14.13 -12.11
CA LEU A 50 -3.43 13.20 -13.23
C LEU A 50 -2.12 12.41 -13.18
N CYS A 51 -0.99 13.07 -12.89
CA CYS A 51 0.30 12.38 -12.74
C CYS A 51 0.32 11.39 -11.57
N LEU A 52 -0.35 11.72 -10.46
CA LEU A 52 -0.37 10.89 -9.26
C LEU A 52 -1.45 9.79 -9.29
N GLY A 53 -2.42 9.88 -10.21
CA GLY A 53 -3.55 8.96 -10.28
C GLY A 53 -4.58 9.15 -9.16
N THR A 54 -4.55 10.28 -8.44
CA THR A 54 -5.51 10.60 -7.39
C THR A 54 -5.66 12.11 -7.24
N LEU A 55 -6.90 12.55 -7.03
CA LEU A 55 -7.23 13.95 -6.78
C LEU A 55 -6.86 14.39 -5.35
N TRP A 56 -6.87 13.46 -4.40
CA TRP A 56 -6.80 13.77 -2.98
C TRP A 56 -5.45 13.38 -2.37
N PRO A 57 -4.72 14.31 -1.73
CA PRO A 57 -3.47 14.02 -1.03
C PRO A 57 -3.63 12.97 0.06
N ALA A 58 -4.77 12.96 0.76
CA ALA A 58 -5.06 11.97 1.80
C ALA A 58 -5.18 10.54 1.27
N LEU A 59 -5.45 10.38 -0.03
CA LEU A 59 -5.59 9.08 -0.69
C LEU A 59 -4.37 8.71 -1.53
N TYR A 60 -3.33 9.52 -1.52
CA TYR A 60 -2.09 9.23 -2.24
C TYR A 60 -1.27 8.17 -1.49
N ALA A 61 -0.98 7.07 -2.20
CA ALA A 61 -0.14 5.99 -1.70
C ALA A 61 0.84 5.57 -2.81
N PRO A 62 2.13 5.93 -2.72
CA PRO A 62 3.12 5.49 -3.69
C PRO A 62 3.40 3.99 -3.53
N TYR A 63 3.40 3.25 -4.65
CA TYR A 63 3.74 1.83 -4.67
C TYR A 63 5.27 1.65 -4.66
N GLU A 64 5.83 1.38 -3.50
CA GLU A 64 7.26 1.05 -3.35
C GLU A 64 7.45 -0.45 -3.59
N ASN A 65 8.36 -0.87 -4.48
CA ASN A 65 8.65 -2.29 -4.65
C ASN A 65 9.18 -2.89 -3.32
N PRO A 66 8.49 -3.85 -2.68
CA PRO A 66 8.89 -4.40 -1.38
C PRO A 66 10.18 -5.23 -1.45
N TYR A 67 10.62 -5.61 -2.65
CA TYR A 67 11.83 -6.40 -2.89
C TYR A 67 13.04 -5.52 -3.29
N LYS A 68 12.85 -4.22 -3.54
CA LYS A 68 13.96 -3.28 -3.77
C LYS A 68 14.60 -2.93 -2.43
N GLY A 69 15.64 -3.67 -2.05
CA GLY A 69 16.42 -3.42 -0.83
C GLY A 69 16.97 -4.67 -0.13
N GLY A 70 16.54 -5.88 -0.54
CA GLY A 70 17.15 -7.12 -0.09
C GLY A 70 18.45 -7.38 -0.84
N LYS A 71 19.58 -6.96 -0.26
CA LYS A 71 20.87 -7.62 -0.47
C LYS A 71 21.03 -8.70 0.58
#